data_AF-A0A0N9HT80-F1
#
_entry.id   AF-A0A0N9HT80-F1
#
_cell.length_a   1.000
_cell.length_b   1.000
_cell.length_c   1.000
_cell.angle_alpha   90.00
_cell.angle_beta   90.00
_cell.angle_gamma   90.00
#
_symmetry.space_group_name_H-M   'P 1'
#
loop_
_entity.id
_entity.type
_entity.pdbx_description
1 polymer ?
#
loop_
_entity_poly.entity_id
_entity_poly.type
_entity_poly.pdbx_seq_one_letter_code
_entity_poly.pdbx_strand_id
1 'polypeptide(L)'
;MSEIQDPLRREIIGEIYRQADELGWDGLSISERSTWYNRWVDDDQIGGVLTRYMPRERARLWIKDVPMKHYNRARSGIGPYADLVRNPLPGAAQIAQLVFGREWDFVEGTLREKPNRCHLSNGPEFVQMIWGTSRNLQSLIWAGLNTRVDGGPRPVVVVTTRQGERLSEGEQARHQRLGELAGLEVRHIATRATRAPGNDGEAGR
;
A
#
# COMPACT_ATOMS: atom_id res chain seq x y z
N MET A 1 15.04 0.52 22.71
CA MET A 1 14.90 0.71 21.25
C MET A 1 16.28 0.50 20.66
N SER A 2 16.43 -0.34 19.61
CA SER A 2 17.75 -0.74 19.09
C SER A 2 18.61 0.46 18.72
N GLU A 3 19.87 0.46 19.14
CA GLU A 3 20.93 1.47 18.92
C GLU A 3 21.35 1.63 17.44
N ILE A 4 20.54 1.17 16.49
CA ILE A 4 20.78 1.35 15.06
C ILE A 4 20.54 2.81 14.72
N GLN A 5 21.61 3.49 14.29
CA GLN A 5 21.59 4.86 13.78
C GLN A 5 20.60 4.99 12.61
N ASP A 6 19.90 6.13 12.53
CA ASP A 6 18.80 6.29 11.56
C ASP A 6 19.22 6.13 10.08
N PRO A 7 20.37 6.66 9.62
CA PRO A 7 20.83 6.43 8.24
C PRO A 7 21.01 4.96 7.92
N LEU A 8 21.68 4.20 8.80
CA LEU A 8 21.88 2.77 8.65
C LEU A 8 20.56 1.99 8.70
N ARG A 9 19.64 2.40 9.57
CA ARG A 9 18.29 1.83 9.63
C ARG A 9 17.58 1.97 8.28
N ARG A 10 17.60 3.18 7.71
CA ARG A 10 16.93 3.47 6.43
C ARG A 10 17.55 2.69 5.28
N GLU A 11 18.88 2.53 5.28
CA GLU A 11 19.59 1.69 4.29
C GLU A 11 19.12 0.23 4.35
N ILE A 12 19.09 -0.38 5.54
CA ILE A 12 18.62 -1.76 5.72
C ILE A 12 17.15 -1.91 5.28
N ILE A 13 16.29 -0.94 5.64
CA ILE A 13 14.88 -0.95 5.23
C ILE A 13 14.74 -0.84 3.71
N GLY A 14 15.51 0.04 3.07
CA GLY A 14 15.53 0.20 1.62
C GLY A 14 15.97 -1.08 0.91
N GLU A 15 16.96 -1.78 1.45
CA GLU A 15 17.42 -3.06 0.91
C GLU A 15 16.37 -4.17 1.07
N ILE A 16 15.72 -4.27 2.23
CA ILE A 16 14.58 -5.19 2.43
C ILE A 16 13.46 -4.89 1.44
N TYR A 17 13.13 -3.61 1.21
CA TYR A 17 12.08 -3.21 0.27
C TYR A 17 12.45 -3.54 -1.17
N ARG A 18 13.71 -3.32 -1.57
CA ARG A 18 14.22 -3.73 -2.89
C ARG A 18 14.04 -5.23 -3.10
N GLN A 19 14.49 -6.05 -2.15
CA GLN A 19 14.36 -7.52 -2.24
C GLN A 19 12.88 -7.94 -2.23
N ALA A 20 12.04 -7.34 -1.39
CA ALA A 20 10.61 -7.63 -1.36
C ALA A 20 9.90 -7.28 -2.68
N ASP A 21 10.30 -6.21 -3.35
CA ASP A 21 9.80 -5.82 -4.66
C ASP A 21 10.19 -6.86 -5.72
N GLU A 22 11.47 -7.26 -5.77
CA GLU A 22 11.99 -8.26 -6.72
C GLU A 22 11.32 -9.63 -6.57
N LEU A 23 10.98 -10.00 -5.33
CA LEU A 23 10.29 -11.25 -5.02
C LEU A 23 8.80 -11.24 -5.36
N GLY A 24 8.22 -10.07 -5.66
CA GLY A 24 6.77 -9.93 -5.74
C GLY A 24 6.09 -10.32 -4.43
N TRP A 25 6.60 -9.80 -3.29
CA TRP A 25 6.26 -10.19 -1.91
C TRP A 25 4.78 -10.54 -1.64
N ASP A 26 3.85 -9.80 -2.21
CA ASP A 26 2.42 -10.01 -1.97
C ASP A 26 1.85 -11.27 -2.63
N GLY A 27 2.51 -11.79 -3.67
CA GLY A 27 2.20 -13.06 -4.31
C GLY A 27 2.66 -14.27 -3.50
N LEU A 28 3.56 -14.07 -2.53
CA LEU A 28 4.07 -15.15 -1.69
C LEU A 28 3.03 -15.62 -0.66
N SER A 29 2.96 -16.93 -0.47
CA SER A 29 2.26 -17.59 0.64
C SER A 29 2.87 -17.24 2.00
N ILE A 30 2.14 -17.56 3.08
CA ILE A 30 2.63 -17.34 4.46
C ILE A 30 3.92 -18.15 4.71
N SER A 31 4.00 -19.38 4.18
CA SER A 31 5.18 -20.24 4.33
C SER A 31 6.39 -19.65 3.61
N GLU A 32 6.22 -19.20 2.35
CA GLU A 32 7.28 -18.57 1.57
C GLU A 32 7.78 -17.29 2.25
N ARG A 33 6.88 -16.44 2.76
CA ARG A 33 7.27 -15.25 3.53
C ARG A 33 8.06 -15.61 4.79
N SER A 34 7.65 -16.67 5.50
CA SER A 34 8.38 -17.16 6.68
C SER A 34 9.81 -17.58 6.34
N THR A 35 9.99 -18.27 5.20
CA THR A 35 11.31 -18.66 4.67
C THR A 35 12.15 -17.44 4.32
N TRP A 36 11.56 -16.44 3.66
CA TRP A 36 12.28 -15.20 3.31
C TRP A 36 12.70 -14.39 4.53
N TYR A 37 11.90 -14.34 5.59
CA TYR A 37 12.34 -13.74 6.85
C TYR A 37 13.59 -14.41 7.42
N ASN A 38 13.74 -15.72 7.26
CA ASN A 38 14.96 -16.40 7.70
C ASN A 38 16.13 -16.06 6.76
N ARG A 39 15.90 -16.07 5.44
CA ARG A 39 16.93 -15.68 4.45
C ARG A 39 17.47 -14.28 4.66
N TRP A 40 16.62 -13.29 4.96
CA TRP A 40 17.07 -11.93 5.27
C TRP A 40 17.88 -11.83 6.56
N VAL A 41 17.71 -12.76 7.49
CA VAL A 41 18.53 -12.81 8.71
C VAL A 41 19.89 -13.49 8.43
N ASP A 42 19.98 -14.29 7.37
CA ASP A 42 21.23 -14.88 6.86
C ASP A 42 21.96 -13.99 5.83
N ASP A 43 21.29 -12.96 5.32
CA ASP A 43 21.83 -12.03 4.34
C ASP A 43 22.87 -11.08 4.97
N ASP A 44 24.06 -10.97 4.39
CA ASP A 44 25.15 -10.14 4.94
C ASP A 44 24.82 -8.64 4.98
N GLN A 45 24.03 -8.14 4.04
CA GLN A 45 23.63 -6.73 3.94
C GLN A 45 22.48 -6.38 4.90
N ILE A 46 21.68 -7.38 5.29
CA ILE A 46 20.55 -7.20 6.21
C ILE A 46 20.85 -7.81 7.58
N GLY A 47 20.86 -9.14 7.67
CA GLY A 47 21.10 -9.90 8.88
C GLY A 47 22.51 -9.72 9.45
N GLY A 48 23.55 -9.74 8.60
CA GLY A 48 24.94 -9.51 8.99
C GLY A 48 25.18 -8.13 9.62
N VAL A 49 24.38 -7.13 9.24
CA VAL A 49 24.39 -5.80 9.87
C VAL A 49 23.55 -5.80 11.15
N LEU A 50 22.31 -6.30 11.10
CA LEU A 50 21.40 -6.31 12.26
C LEU A 50 21.97 -7.10 13.45
N THR A 51 22.65 -8.22 13.19
CA THR A 51 23.21 -9.12 14.21
C THR A 51 24.34 -8.51 15.03
N ARG A 52 24.92 -7.39 14.57
CA ARG A 52 25.88 -6.59 15.34
C ARG A 52 25.21 -5.81 16.48
N TYR A 53 23.91 -5.56 16.37
CA TYR A 53 23.13 -4.75 17.31
C TYR A 53 22.11 -5.57 18.11
N MET A 54 21.72 -6.75 17.63
CA MET A 54 20.74 -7.59 18.30
C MET A 54 20.91 -9.08 17.98
N PRO A 55 20.48 -9.99 18.86
CA PRO A 55 20.46 -11.42 18.56
C PRO A 55 19.62 -11.75 17.32
N ARG A 56 19.94 -12.89 16.69
CA ARG A 56 19.32 -13.37 15.45
C ARG A 56 17.78 -13.44 15.55
N GLU A 57 17.24 -13.91 16.67
CA GLU A 57 15.80 -14.01 16.92
C GLU A 57 15.15 -12.63 16.94
N ARG A 58 15.84 -11.63 17.50
CA ARG A 58 15.38 -10.24 17.50
C ARG A 58 15.51 -9.60 16.13
N ALA A 59 16.54 -9.91 15.35
CA ALA A 59 16.70 -9.40 13.98
C ALA A 59 15.51 -9.84 13.09
N ARG A 60 15.11 -11.11 13.18
CA ARG A 60 13.92 -11.61 12.47
C ARG A 60 12.64 -10.86 12.84
N LEU A 61 12.41 -10.68 14.14
CA LEU A 61 11.26 -9.92 14.64
C LEU A 61 11.32 -8.46 14.20
N TRP A 62 12.50 -7.85 14.23
CA TRP A 62 12.72 -6.48 13.79
C TRP A 62 12.36 -6.32 12.31
N ILE A 63 12.85 -7.19 11.42
CA ILE A 63 12.52 -7.16 9.97
C ILE A 63 11.01 -7.25 9.76
N LYS A 64 10.34 -8.16 10.49
CA LYS A 64 8.90 -8.35 10.38
C LYS A 64 8.11 -7.14 10.87
N ASP A 65 8.40 -6.67 12.09
CA ASP A 65 7.56 -5.70 12.80
C ASP A 65 7.93 -4.24 12.53
N VAL A 66 9.10 -3.98 11.95
CA VAL A 66 9.56 -2.65 11.51
C VAL A 66 9.37 -2.50 9.99
N PRO A 67 10.29 -2.89 9.08
CA PRO A 67 10.10 -2.63 7.66
C PRO A 67 8.85 -3.28 7.09
N MET A 68 8.66 -4.60 7.28
CA MET A 68 7.61 -5.33 6.55
C MET A 68 6.19 -5.02 7.02
N LYS A 69 6.04 -4.57 8.27
CA LYS A 69 4.77 -4.00 8.76
C LYS A 69 4.38 -2.71 8.02
N HIS A 70 5.36 -1.91 7.61
CA HIS A 70 5.14 -0.66 6.90
C HIS A 70 5.11 -0.83 5.37
N TYR A 71 5.71 -1.89 4.83
CA TYR A 71 5.96 -2.07 3.39
C TYR A 71 4.76 -1.77 2.49
N ASN A 72 3.60 -2.39 2.71
CA ASN A 72 2.42 -2.17 1.87
C ASN A 72 1.88 -0.73 1.92
N ARG A 73 2.07 -0.02 3.04
CA ARG A 73 1.70 1.39 3.17
C ARG A 73 2.73 2.29 2.52
N ALA A 74 4.01 2.01 2.74
CA ALA A 74 5.12 2.71 2.11
C ALA A 74 4.96 2.67 0.58
N ARG A 75 4.58 1.51 0.02
CA ARG A 75 4.29 1.38 -1.41
C ARG A 75 3.15 2.27 -1.89
N SER A 76 2.18 2.58 -1.03
CA SER A 76 1.08 3.50 -1.36
C SER A 76 1.42 4.98 -1.14
N GLY A 77 2.69 5.30 -0.88
CA GLY A 77 3.14 6.65 -0.55
C GLY A 77 2.88 7.07 0.90
N ILE A 78 2.64 6.11 1.80
CA ILE A 78 2.17 6.38 3.17
C ILE A 78 3.21 5.92 4.21
N GLY A 79 3.54 6.82 5.15
CA GLY A 79 4.36 6.53 6.32
C GLY A 79 5.84 6.91 6.16
N PRO A 80 6.67 6.66 7.20
CA PRO A 80 8.03 7.21 7.33
C PRO A 80 9.07 6.65 6.36
N TYR A 81 8.72 5.58 5.63
CA TYR A 81 9.58 4.85 4.71
C TYR A 81 9.03 4.84 3.28
N ALA A 82 8.04 5.69 2.98
CA ALA A 82 7.41 5.76 1.66
C ALA A 82 8.40 6.12 0.55
N ASP A 83 9.38 6.96 0.87
CA ASP A 83 10.44 7.39 -0.04
C ASP A 83 11.51 6.31 -0.32
N LEU A 84 11.52 5.22 0.45
CA LEU A 84 12.46 4.10 0.26
C LEU A 84 11.96 3.04 -0.73
N VAL A 85 10.71 3.15 -1.20
CA VAL A 85 10.11 2.18 -2.13
C VAL A 85 10.53 2.49 -3.56
N ARG A 86 11.01 1.46 -4.29
CA ARG A 86 11.41 1.58 -5.70
C ARG A 86 10.24 1.39 -6.67
N ASN A 87 9.27 0.56 -6.31
CA ASN A 87 8.07 0.30 -7.12
C ASN A 87 6.78 0.71 -6.37
N PRO A 88 6.52 2.04 -6.27
CA PRO A 88 5.30 2.53 -5.65
C PRO A 88 4.05 1.99 -6.36
N LEU A 89 3.04 1.68 -5.56
CA LEU A 89 1.66 1.51 -6.00
C LEU A 89 1.03 2.89 -6.22
N PRO A 90 -0.04 2.97 -7.02
CA PRO A 90 -0.73 4.23 -7.20
C PRO A 90 -1.16 4.86 -5.88
N GLY A 91 -0.71 6.09 -5.64
CA GLY A 91 -1.10 6.88 -4.47
C GLY A 91 -2.54 7.37 -4.57
N ALA A 92 -3.03 8.04 -3.53
CA ALA A 92 -4.41 8.53 -3.47
C ALA A 92 -4.80 9.39 -4.69
N ALA A 93 -3.94 10.35 -5.08
CA ALA A 93 -4.19 11.21 -6.23
C ALA A 93 -4.24 10.44 -7.56
N GLN A 94 -3.37 9.45 -7.76
CA GLN A 94 -3.37 8.64 -8.98
C GLN A 94 -4.61 7.73 -9.05
N ILE A 95 -5.03 7.15 -7.92
CA ILE A 95 -6.28 6.37 -7.85
C ILE A 95 -7.47 7.29 -8.13
N ALA A 96 -7.50 8.50 -7.56
CA ALA A 96 -8.55 9.47 -7.80
C ALA A 96 -8.67 9.79 -9.30
N GLN A 97 -7.56 10.09 -9.97
CA GLN A 97 -7.54 10.38 -11.40
C GLN A 97 -7.99 9.20 -12.26
N LEU A 98 -7.59 7.97 -11.91
CA LEU A 98 -7.99 6.75 -12.62
C LEU A 98 -9.49 6.45 -12.49
N VAL A 99 -10.09 6.79 -11.34
CA VAL A 99 -11.47 6.41 -11.01
C VAL A 99 -12.46 7.51 -11.37
N PHE A 100 -12.12 8.77 -11.09
CA PHE A 100 -13.03 9.90 -11.15
C PHE A 100 -12.75 10.85 -12.31
N GLY A 101 -11.51 10.87 -12.82
CA GLY A 101 -11.08 11.80 -13.86
C GLY A 101 -10.06 12.83 -13.37
N ARG A 102 -9.48 13.59 -14.31
CA ARG A 102 -8.38 14.53 -14.04
C ARG A 102 -8.83 15.82 -13.37
N GLU A 103 -10.13 16.07 -13.37
CA GLU A 103 -10.79 17.20 -12.72
C GLU A 103 -10.96 17.01 -11.21
N TRP A 104 -10.69 15.81 -10.69
CA TRP A 104 -10.80 15.51 -9.27
C TRP A 104 -9.45 15.61 -8.58
N ASP A 105 -9.39 16.48 -7.59
CA ASP A 105 -8.21 16.71 -6.77
C ASP A 105 -8.36 16.08 -5.39
N PHE A 106 -7.24 15.54 -4.90
CA PHE A 106 -7.11 15.08 -3.52
C PHE A 106 -7.08 16.29 -2.57
N VAL A 107 -7.95 16.26 -1.56
CA VAL A 107 -7.95 17.29 -0.52
C VAL A 107 -6.92 16.95 0.55
N GLU A 108 -5.91 17.81 0.69
CA GLU A 108 -4.81 17.61 1.63
C GLU A 108 -5.30 17.49 3.09
N GLY A 109 -4.58 16.70 3.91
CA GLY A 109 -4.92 16.46 5.31
C GLY A 109 -6.10 15.50 5.55
N THR A 110 -6.79 15.04 4.50
CA THR A 110 -7.94 14.14 4.62
C THR A 110 -7.58 12.65 4.55
N LEU A 111 -6.33 12.32 4.22
CA LEU A 111 -5.86 10.95 4.11
C LEU A 111 -5.95 10.22 5.47
N ARG A 112 -6.52 9.02 5.48
CA ARG A 112 -6.58 8.09 6.62
C ARG A 112 -6.24 6.69 6.13
N GLU A 113 -5.61 5.86 6.97
CA GLU A 113 -5.01 4.57 6.54
C GLU A 113 -5.85 3.30 6.86
N LYS A 114 -6.88 3.40 7.70
CA LYS A 114 -7.64 2.23 8.18
C LYS A 114 -9.15 2.41 8.03
N PRO A 115 -9.76 1.96 6.92
CA PRO A 115 -9.09 1.68 5.64
C PRO A 115 -8.57 2.97 5.00
N ASN A 116 -7.82 2.82 3.90
CA ASN A 116 -7.38 3.95 3.10
C ASN A 116 -8.58 4.76 2.61
N ARG A 117 -8.62 6.05 2.95
CA ARG A 117 -9.67 6.96 2.51
C ARG A 117 -9.19 8.41 2.50
N CYS A 118 -9.79 9.21 1.63
CA CYS A 118 -9.58 10.65 1.53
C CYS A 118 -10.80 11.34 0.94
N HIS A 119 -10.85 12.67 1.03
CA HIS A 119 -11.82 13.48 0.29
C HIS A 119 -11.24 13.88 -1.05
N LEU A 120 -12.11 13.88 -2.06
CA LEU A 120 -11.84 14.40 -3.39
C LEU A 120 -12.83 15.52 -3.68
N SER A 121 -12.39 16.51 -4.46
CA SER A 121 -13.25 17.56 -4.99
C SER A 121 -12.90 17.89 -6.42
N ASN A 122 -13.90 18.23 -7.22
CA ASN A 122 -13.73 18.84 -8.54
C ASN A 122 -14.17 20.33 -8.57
N GLY A 123 -14.37 20.93 -7.39
CA GLY A 123 -15.01 22.23 -7.20
C GLY A 123 -16.45 22.10 -6.70
N PRO A 124 -17.44 21.85 -7.57
CA PRO A 124 -18.84 21.79 -7.18
C PRO A 124 -19.22 20.53 -6.40
N GLU A 125 -18.49 19.43 -6.55
CA GLU A 125 -18.76 18.17 -5.85
C GLU A 125 -17.67 17.82 -4.84
N PHE A 126 -18.08 17.07 -3.82
CA PHE A 126 -17.22 16.49 -2.80
C PHE A 126 -17.60 15.02 -2.58
N VAL A 127 -16.62 14.13 -2.67
CA VAL A 127 -16.80 12.70 -2.42
C VAL A 127 -15.74 12.19 -1.47
N GLN A 128 -16.04 11.11 -0.77
CA GLN A 128 -15.02 10.36 -0.05
C GLN A 128 -14.65 9.11 -0.85
N MET A 129 -13.41 9.05 -1.31
CA MET A 129 -12.85 7.85 -1.90
C MET A 129 -12.33 6.94 -0.78
N ILE A 130 -12.74 5.67 -0.79
CA ILE A 130 -12.29 4.62 0.13
C ILE A 130 -11.73 3.50 -0.73
N TRP A 131 -10.47 3.09 -0.53
CA TRP A 131 -9.86 2.10 -1.42
C TRP A 131 -9.10 1.00 -0.71
N GLY A 132 -8.96 -0.12 -1.41
CA GLY A 132 -8.20 -1.28 -0.96
C GLY A 132 -8.44 -2.49 -1.84
N THR A 133 -7.86 -3.64 -1.47
CA THR A 133 -8.04 -4.89 -2.22
C THR A 133 -9.37 -5.57 -1.89
N SER A 134 -9.76 -6.55 -2.70
CA SER A 134 -10.99 -7.35 -2.48
C SER A 134 -11.02 -8.03 -1.12
N ARG A 135 -9.86 -8.47 -0.60
CA ARG A 135 -9.73 -9.08 0.73
C ARG A 135 -10.20 -8.17 1.86
N ASN A 136 -10.17 -6.85 1.63
CA ASN A 136 -10.55 -5.85 2.62
C ASN A 136 -11.99 -5.32 2.41
N LEU A 137 -12.77 -5.87 1.48
CA LEU A 137 -14.08 -5.34 1.08
C LEU A 137 -14.99 -5.03 2.29
N GLN A 138 -15.08 -5.94 3.27
CA GLN A 138 -15.87 -5.72 4.48
C GLN A 138 -15.48 -4.43 5.20
N SER A 139 -14.18 -4.17 5.35
CA SER A 139 -13.69 -2.94 6.00
C SER A 139 -13.95 -1.70 5.15
N LEU A 140 -13.89 -1.81 3.81
CA LEU A 140 -14.19 -0.70 2.90
C LEU A 140 -15.68 -0.31 2.96
N ILE A 141 -16.56 -1.30 2.89
CA ILE A 141 -18.01 -1.12 3.01
C ILE A 141 -18.37 -0.54 4.39
N TRP A 142 -17.78 -1.07 5.46
CA TRP A 142 -18.02 -0.56 6.81
C TRP A 142 -17.61 0.91 6.97
N ALA A 143 -16.46 1.30 6.39
CA ALA A 143 -16.05 2.69 6.40
C ALA A 143 -17.02 3.59 5.62
N GLY A 144 -17.53 3.13 4.46
CA GLY A 144 -18.53 3.88 3.70
C GLY A 144 -19.84 4.05 4.46
N LEU A 145 -20.29 3.02 5.17
CA LEU A 145 -21.47 3.10 6.03
C LEU A 145 -21.28 4.12 7.15
N ASN A 146 -20.15 4.09 7.87
CA ASN A 146 -19.87 5.07 8.92
C ASN A 146 -19.89 6.49 8.38
N THR A 147 -19.29 6.75 7.21
CA THR A 147 -19.33 8.07 6.58
C THR A 147 -20.75 8.56 6.33
N ARG A 148 -21.67 7.66 5.91
CA ARG A 148 -23.07 8.02 5.72
C ARG A 148 -23.78 8.31 7.04
N VAL A 149 -23.54 7.48 8.06
CA VAL A 149 -24.11 7.67 9.41
C VAL A 149 -23.65 9.00 10.01
N ASP A 150 -22.38 9.35 9.79
CA ASP A 150 -21.76 10.58 10.30
C ASP A 150 -22.14 11.83 9.48
N GLY A 151 -22.96 11.69 8.42
CA GLY A 151 -23.35 12.80 7.54
C GLY A 151 -22.20 13.35 6.69
N GLY A 152 -21.16 12.54 6.45
CA GLY A 152 -20.01 12.91 5.64
C GLY A 152 -20.28 12.96 4.13
N PRO A 153 -19.26 13.30 3.33
CA PRO A 153 -19.35 13.31 1.87
C PRO A 153 -19.80 11.95 1.31
N ARG A 154 -20.41 11.95 0.12
CA ARG A 154 -20.84 10.72 -0.56
C ARG A 154 -19.67 9.73 -0.69
N PRO A 155 -19.74 8.53 -0.10
CA PRO A 155 -18.66 7.57 -0.17
C PRO A 155 -18.68 6.78 -1.48
N VAL A 156 -17.49 6.52 -2.03
CA VAL A 156 -17.27 5.64 -3.18
C VAL A 156 -16.17 4.65 -2.81
N VAL A 157 -16.49 3.36 -2.88
CA VAL A 157 -15.56 2.27 -2.60
C VAL A 157 -14.85 1.87 -3.89
N VAL A 158 -13.52 1.89 -3.85
CA VAL A 158 -12.66 1.51 -4.97
C VAL A 158 -11.89 0.25 -4.62
N VAL A 159 -12.24 -0.85 -5.28
CA VAL A 159 -11.54 -2.12 -5.15
C VAL A 159 -10.39 -2.15 -6.16
N THR A 160 -9.17 -2.16 -5.66
CA THR A 160 -7.94 -2.20 -6.48
C THR A 160 -7.47 -3.64 -6.63
N THR A 161 -7.24 -4.09 -7.86
CA THR A 161 -6.47 -5.30 -8.17
C THR A 161 -5.08 -4.93 -8.70
N ARG A 162 -4.12 -5.85 -8.60
CA ARG A 162 -2.80 -5.67 -9.20
C ARG A 162 -2.75 -6.23 -10.61
N GLN A 163 -1.74 -5.82 -11.38
CA GLN A 163 -1.47 -6.42 -12.68
C GLN A 163 -1.26 -7.93 -12.55
N GLY A 164 -2.07 -8.71 -13.28
CA GLY A 164 -2.09 -10.17 -13.21
C GLY A 164 -3.13 -10.75 -12.25
N GLU A 165 -3.60 -9.96 -11.28
CA GLU A 165 -4.78 -10.31 -10.47
C GLU A 165 -6.04 -9.89 -11.23
N ARG A 166 -6.97 -10.84 -11.42
CA ARG A 166 -8.30 -10.57 -11.95
C ARG A 166 -9.34 -11.06 -10.97
N LEU A 167 -10.29 -10.19 -10.65
CA LEU A 167 -11.55 -10.61 -10.03
C LEU A 167 -12.43 -11.20 -11.13
N SER A 168 -12.99 -12.36 -10.86
CA SER A 168 -14.02 -12.94 -11.73
C SER A 168 -15.22 -12.00 -11.85
N GLU A 169 -15.98 -12.12 -12.93
CA GLU A 169 -17.24 -11.36 -13.09
C GLU A 169 -18.20 -11.62 -11.93
N GLY A 170 -18.26 -12.87 -11.44
CA GLY A 170 -19.07 -13.25 -10.28
C GLY A 170 -18.65 -12.54 -8.99
N GLU A 171 -17.35 -12.37 -8.75
CA GLU A 171 -16.84 -11.60 -7.60
C GLU A 171 -17.16 -10.11 -7.74
N GLN A 172 -16.96 -9.53 -8.92
CA GLN A 172 -17.27 -8.13 -9.18
C GLN A 172 -18.77 -7.84 -8.98
N ALA A 173 -19.63 -8.69 -9.53
CA ALA A 173 -21.09 -8.61 -9.37
C ALA A 173 -21.52 -8.81 -7.91
N ARG A 174 -20.80 -9.63 -7.13
CA ARG A 174 -21.04 -9.75 -5.69
C ARG A 174 -20.67 -8.46 -4.95
N HIS A 175 -19.55 -7.84 -5.28
CA HIS A 175 -19.13 -6.58 -4.65
C HIS A 175 -20.11 -5.45 -4.95
N GLN A 176 -20.59 -5.35 -6.20
CA GLN A 176 -21.59 -4.36 -6.61
C GLN A 176 -22.90 -4.53 -5.84
N ARG A 177 -23.43 -5.75 -5.77
CA ARG A 177 -24.65 -6.05 -4.99
C ARG A 177 -24.52 -5.71 -3.51
N LEU A 178 -23.36 -5.98 -2.90
CA LEU A 178 -23.09 -5.59 -1.51
C LEU A 178 -23.06 -4.06 -1.35
N GLY A 179 -22.47 -3.36 -2.31
CA GLY A 179 -22.50 -1.90 -2.38
C GLY A 179 -23.92 -1.36 -2.47
N GLU A 180 -24.71 -1.85 -3.41
CA GLU A 180 -26.12 -1.45 -3.61
C GLU A 180 -26.96 -1.65 -2.35
N LEU A 181 -26.84 -2.81 -1.70
CA LEU A 181 -27.52 -3.09 -0.43
C LEU A 181 -27.10 -2.14 0.70
N ALA A 182 -25.83 -1.70 0.69
CA ALA A 182 -25.30 -0.70 1.62
C ALA A 182 -25.56 0.76 1.18
N GLY A 183 -26.17 0.98 0.00
CA GLY A 183 -26.28 2.28 -0.65
C GLY A 183 -24.93 2.97 -0.88
N LEU A 184 -23.93 2.18 -1.30
CA LEU A 184 -22.57 2.62 -1.62
C LEU A 184 -22.25 2.30 -3.07
N GLU A 185 -21.59 3.23 -3.74
CA GLU A 185 -21.03 2.98 -5.07
C GLU A 185 -19.74 2.15 -4.95
N VAL A 186 -19.63 1.06 -5.71
CA VAL A 186 -18.44 0.21 -5.73
C VAL A 186 -17.87 0.17 -7.15
N ARG A 187 -16.62 0.62 -7.30
CA ARG A 187 -15.84 0.61 -8.54
C ARG A 187 -14.66 -0.33 -8.42
N HIS A 188 -14.21 -0.89 -9.54
CA HIS A 188 -13.03 -1.76 -9.60
C HIS A 188 -12.02 -1.17 -10.56
N ILE A 189 -10.74 -1.16 -10.15
CA ILE A 189 -9.63 -0.74 -11.03
C ILE A 189 -8.48 -1.73 -10.96
N ALA A 190 -7.79 -1.89 -12.09
CA ALA A 190 -6.50 -2.55 -12.14
C ALA A 190 -5.39 -1.51 -11.96
N THR A 191 -4.55 -1.71 -10.95
CA THR A 191 -3.40 -0.86 -10.66
C THR A 191 -2.11 -1.52 -11.13
N ARG A 192 -1.20 -0.71 -11.66
CA ARG A 192 0.17 -1.13 -11.97
C ARG A 192 1.11 -0.40 -11.03
N ALA A 193 2.16 -1.09 -10.57
CA ALA A 193 3.25 -0.40 -9.91
C ALA A 193 3.81 0.64 -10.88
N THR A 194 3.97 1.87 -10.42
CA THR A 194 4.71 2.89 -11.16
C THR A 194 6.18 2.55 -10.97
N ARG A 195 6.91 2.31 -12.06
CA ARG A 195 8.36 2.23 -11.99
C ARG A 195 8.83 3.64 -11.60
N ALA A 196 9.54 3.79 -10.48
CA ALA A 196 10.19 5.07 -10.20
C ALA A 196 11.06 5.43 -11.42
N PRO A 197 11.06 6.71 -11.86
CA PRO A 197 12.02 7.12 -12.89
C PRO A 197 13.41 6.74 -12.37
N GLY A 198 14.07 5.86 -13.11
CA GLY A 198 15.45 5.51 -12.81
C GLY A 198 16.25 6.79 -12.80
N ASN A 199 17.12 6.92 -11.80
CA ASN A 199 18.27 7.80 -11.91
C ASN A 199 19.15 7.21 -13.01
N ASP A 200 18.75 7.40 -14.27
CA ASP A 200 19.56 7.12 -15.44
C ASP A 200 20.72 8.12 -15.35
N GLY A 201 21.78 7.67 -14.68
CA GLY A 201 22.99 8.44 -14.51
C GLY A 201 23.44 8.96 -15.88
N GLU A 202 23.73 10.26 -15.89
CA GLU A 202 24.56 10.90 -16.91
C GLU A 202 25.82 10.05 -17.15
N ALA A 203 25.78 9.22 -18.18
CA ALA A 203 26.95 8.77 -18.91
C ALA A 203 26.85 9.37 -20.30
N GLY A 204 27.07 10.69 -20.34
CA GLY A 204 26.99 11.50 -21.53
C GLY A 204 27.99 12.64 -21.46
N ARG A 205 29.28 12.31 -21.54
CA ARG A 205 30.36 13.07 -22.17
C ARG A 205 31.66 12.28 -22.14
#